data_AF-A0A931SDV6-F1
#
_entry.id   AF-A0A931SDV6-F1
#
_cell.length_a   1.000
_cell.length_b   1.000
_cell.length_c   1.000
_cell.angle_alpha   90.00
_cell.angle_beta   90.00
_cell.angle_gamma   90.00
#
_symmetry.space_group_name_H-M   'P 1'
#
loop_
_entity.id
_entity.type
_entity.pdbx_description
1 polymer ?
#
loop_
_entity_poly.entity_id
_entity_poly.type
_entity_poly.pdbx_seq_one_letter_code
_entity_poly.pdbx_strand_id
1 'polypeptide(L)'
;MAIPYPNRTKEAAARFRSEGYSIKEVSRKLGISQSTSSLWLKGAFLDAKALERLRQRRILGYKKSAHWWRVKKNAEDIEHQNFAKSVLAKITANSAHFVLLASILLWCEGGKKEKATLRLINSDPKLISLFLYSLRNALHLDEKKFRAALHLHEYHKEIEQKLFWSKITNIPLQQFRASYFKPHTGKRIRNDYPGCITIIYHDALIFRKLKAVYNLLPEYMGV
;
A
#
# COMPACT_ATOMS: atom_id res chain seq x y z
N MET A 1 32.58 24.24 -39.46
CA MET A 1 32.15 25.52 -38.85
C MET A 1 30.63 25.53 -38.82
N ALA A 2 30.00 25.77 -37.67
CA ALA A 2 28.54 25.90 -37.61
C ALA A 2 28.14 27.20 -38.30
N ILE A 3 27.24 27.13 -39.29
CA ILE A 3 26.69 28.32 -39.94
C ILE A 3 25.87 29.09 -38.88
N PRO A 4 26.19 30.37 -38.61
CA PRO A 4 25.45 31.15 -37.64
C PRO A 4 24.00 31.33 -38.11
N TYR A 5 23.05 31.21 -37.19
CA TYR A 5 21.63 31.41 -37.50
C TYR A 5 21.38 32.86 -37.96
N PRO A 6 20.47 33.07 -38.93
CA PRO A 6 20.08 34.43 -39.36
C PRO A 6 19.52 35.28 -38.21
N ASN A 7 19.79 36.59 -38.21
CA ASN A 7 19.26 37.53 -37.20
C ASN A 7 17.72 37.50 -37.11
N ARG A 8 17.03 37.33 -38.24
CA ARG A 8 15.57 37.17 -38.31
C ARG A 8 15.06 36.01 -37.45
N THR A 9 15.83 34.94 -37.31
CA THR A 9 15.47 33.77 -36.48
C THR A 9 15.53 34.13 -34.99
N LYS A 10 16.51 34.95 -34.58
CA LYS A 10 16.64 35.43 -33.21
C LYS A 10 15.53 36.42 -32.82
N GLU A 11 15.18 37.32 -33.73
CA GLU A 11 14.04 38.23 -33.57
C GLU A 11 12.70 37.48 -33.46
N ALA A 12 12.49 36.49 -34.34
CA ALA A 12 11.33 35.63 -34.27
C ALA A 12 11.25 34.85 -32.95
N ALA A 13 12.40 34.39 -32.42
CA ALA A 13 12.47 33.73 -31.13
C ALA A 13 12.03 34.66 -29.99
N ALA A 14 12.50 35.91 -29.98
CA ALA A 14 12.11 36.91 -28.98
C ALA A 14 10.61 37.24 -29.04
N ARG A 15 10.05 37.39 -30.25
CA ARG A 15 8.61 37.61 -30.45
C ARG A 15 7.77 36.44 -29.95
N PHE A 16 8.13 35.21 -30.29
CA PHE A 16 7.42 34.04 -29.74
C PHE A 16 7.57 33.97 -28.22
N ARG A 17 8.72 34.36 -27.67
CA ARG A 17 8.89 34.34 -26.22
C ARG A 17 7.98 35.35 -25.52
N SER A 18 7.87 36.58 -26.04
CA SER A 18 6.98 37.61 -25.49
C SER A 18 5.50 37.25 -25.64
N GLU A 19 5.12 36.46 -26.64
CA GLU A 19 3.76 35.87 -26.78
C GLU A 19 3.50 34.71 -25.80
N GLY A 20 4.48 34.36 -24.94
CA GLY A 20 4.35 33.31 -23.93
C GLY A 20 4.65 31.91 -24.43
N TYR A 21 5.38 31.74 -25.54
CA TYR A 21 5.92 30.43 -25.92
C TYR A 21 7.10 30.04 -25.02
N SER A 22 7.15 28.78 -24.61
CA SER A 22 8.27 28.22 -23.84
C SER A 22 9.50 28.02 -24.71
N ILE A 23 10.68 27.93 -24.10
CA ILE A 23 11.97 27.67 -24.79
C ILE A 23 11.87 26.45 -25.72
N LYS A 24 11.20 25.37 -25.26
CA LYS A 24 10.96 24.15 -26.05
C LYS A 24 10.03 24.38 -27.24
N GLU A 25 8.98 25.19 -27.07
CA GLU A 25 8.08 25.55 -28.17
C GLU A 25 8.78 26.41 -29.22
N VAL A 26 9.59 27.39 -28.80
CA VAL A 26 10.36 28.25 -29.70
C VAL A 26 11.39 27.43 -30.48
N SER A 27 12.12 26.55 -29.80
CA SER A 27 13.07 25.61 -30.43
C SER A 27 12.39 24.77 -31.51
N ARG A 28 11.24 24.17 -31.20
CA ARG A 28 10.47 23.36 -32.17
C ARG A 28 9.92 24.17 -33.33
N LYS A 29 9.39 25.38 -33.07
CA LYS A 29 8.82 26.25 -34.10
C LYS A 29 9.85 26.77 -35.09
N LEU A 30 11.05 27.05 -34.63
CA LEU A 30 12.12 27.63 -35.45
C LEU A 30 13.12 26.60 -35.96
N GLY A 31 12.98 25.33 -35.59
CA GLY A 31 13.93 24.27 -35.96
C GLY A 31 15.33 24.47 -35.39
N ILE A 32 15.47 25.21 -34.29
CA ILE A 32 16.76 25.48 -33.63
C ILE A 32 16.94 24.57 -32.42
N SER A 33 18.19 24.33 -32.00
CA SER A 33 18.45 23.54 -30.80
C SER A 33 17.85 24.21 -29.54
N GLN A 34 17.51 23.38 -28.55
CA GLN A 34 16.96 23.88 -27.28
C GLN A 34 17.98 24.76 -26.52
N SER A 35 19.29 24.44 -26.63
CA SER A 35 20.37 25.24 -26.05
C SER A 35 20.45 26.62 -26.68
N THR A 36 20.35 26.73 -28.02
CA THR A 36 20.31 28.01 -28.73
C THR A 36 19.10 28.85 -28.31
N SER A 37 17.91 28.25 -28.29
CA SER A 37 16.68 28.91 -27.82
C SER A 37 16.82 29.40 -26.37
N SER A 38 17.41 28.58 -25.48
CA SER A 38 17.61 28.96 -24.08
C SER A 38 18.61 30.10 -23.92
N LEU A 39 19.68 30.11 -24.72
CA LEU A 39 20.71 31.14 -24.67
C LEU A 39 20.15 32.49 -25.11
N TRP A 40 19.41 32.52 -26.22
CA TRP A 40 18.85 33.77 -26.77
C TRP A 40 17.74 34.36 -25.92
N LEU A 41 16.96 33.52 -25.24
CA LEU A 41 15.78 33.93 -24.48
C LEU A 41 16.05 34.08 -22.98
N LYS A 42 17.31 33.99 -22.57
CA LYS A 42 17.72 34.22 -21.18
C LYS A 42 17.40 35.66 -20.79
N GLY A 43 16.59 35.83 -19.75
CA GLY A 43 16.19 37.16 -19.26
C GLY A 43 15.14 37.88 -20.12
N ALA A 44 14.51 37.20 -21.09
CA ALA A 44 13.43 37.81 -21.87
C ALA A 44 12.25 38.22 -20.97
N PHE A 45 11.76 39.45 -21.15
CA PHE A 45 10.59 39.97 -20.46
C PHE A 45 9.32 39.21 -20.89
N LEU A 46 8.46 38.91 -19.91
CA LEU A 46 7.17 38.25 -20.11
C LEU A 46 6.11 39.08 -19.43
N ASP A 47 5.10 39.50 -20.19
CA ASP A 47 3.94 40.16 -19.62
C ASP A 47 3.00 39.17 -18.91
N ALA A 48 1.95 39.69 -18.26
CA ALA A 48 0.98 38.88 -17.54
C ALA A 48 0.28 37.85 -18.45
N LYS A 49 0.00 38.21 -19.70
CA LYS A 49 -0.68 37.33 -20.68
C LYS A 49 0.22 36.15 -21.07
N ALA A 50 1.49 36.40 -21.30
CA ALA A 50 2.51 35.42 -21.61
C ALA A 50 2.75 34.46 -20.45
N LEU A 51 2.83 34.99 -19.22
CA LEU A 51 2.94 34.21 -18.00
C LEU A 51 1.72 33.30 -17.80
N GLU A 52 0.51 33.81 -18.02
CA GLU A 52 -0.72 33.03 -17.87
C GLU A 52 -0.81 31.92 -18.93
N ARG A 53 -0.45 32.19 -20.19
CA ARG A 53 -0.36 31.15 -21.23
C ARG A 53 0.58 30.01 -20.82
N LEU A 54 1.76 30.33 -20.29
CA LEU A 54 2.73 29.34 -19.81
C LEU A 54 2.19 28.54 -18.63
N ARG A 55 1.53 29.22 -17.68
CA ARG A 55 0.88 28.58 -16.52
C ARG A 55 -0.19 27.60 -16.97
N GLN A 56 -1.09 28.00 -17.87
CA GLN A 56 -2.15 27.14 -18.39
C GLN A 56 -1.58 25.92 -19.12
N ARG A 57 -0.55 26.11 -19.96
CA ARG A 57 0.15 24.98 -20.58
C ARG A 57 0.77 24.03 -19.56
N ARG A 58 1.37 24.56 -18.48
CA ARG A 58 1.94 23.75 -17.40
C ARG A 58 0.85 22.92 -16.72
N ILE A 59 -0.29 23.53 -16.39
CA ILE A 59 -1.46 22.86 -15.78
C ILE A 59 -1.98 21.76 -16.72
N LEU A 60 -2.16 22.05 -18.01
CA LEU A 60 -2.59 21.07 -19.00
C LEU A 60 -1.58 19.92 -19.14
N GLY A 61 -0.28 20.22 -19.12
CA GLY A 61 0.79 19.22 -19.12
C GLY A 61 0.71 18.29 -17.91
N TYR A 62 0.53 18.84 -16.71
CA TYR A 62 0.33 18.05 -15.50
C TYR A 62 -0.92 17.19 -15.56
N LYS A 63 -2.06 17.74 -16.01
CA LYS A 63 -3.32 16.97 -16.17
C LYS A 63 -3.15 15.81 -17.14
N LYS A 64 -2.50 16.04 -18.29
CA LYS A 64 -2.20 14.98 -19.27
C LYS A 64 -1.29 13.90 -18.70
N SER A 65 -0.22 14.30 -18.01
CA SER A 65 0.70 13.37 -17.38
C SER A 65 0.02 12.55 -16.29
N ALA A 66 -0.74 13.19 -15.39
CA ALA A 66 -1.49 12.51 -14.34
C ALA A 66 -2.53 11.54 -14.92
N HIS A 67 -3.22 11.92 -16.00
CA HIS A 67 -4.14 11.04 -16.71
C HIS A 67 -3.41 9.84 -17.31
N TRP A 68 -2.29 10.06 -18.01
CA TRP A 68 -1.50 8.97 -18.60
C TRP A 68 -0.99 8.00 -17.53
N TRP A 69 -0.44 8.51 -16.42
CA TRP A 69 0.01 7.68 -15.30
C TRP A 69 -1.14 6.91 -14.66
N ARG A 70 -2.32 7.52 -14.54
CA ARG A 70 -3.53 6.83 -14.03
C ARG A 70 -3.96 5.71 -14.97
N VAL A 71 -4.01 5.96 -16.29
CA VAL A 71 -4.37 4.93 -17.28
C VAL A 71 -3.35 3.80 -17.27
N LYS A 72 -2.06 4.12 -17.26
CA LYS A 72 -0.99 3.13 -17.19
C LYS A 72 -1.09 2.29 -15.91
N LYS A 73 -1.23 2.94 -14.75
CA LYS A 73 -1.40 2.25 -13.47
C LYS A 73 -2.64 1.36 -13.47
N ASN A 74 -3.77 1.83 -14.02
CA ASN A 74 -4.97 1.01 -14.10
C ASN A 74 -4.76 -0.24 -14.97
N ALA A 75 -4.02 -0.13 -16.08
CA ALA A 75 -3.69 -1.27 -16.92
C ALA A 75 -2.78 -2.27 -16.17
N GLU A 76 -1.76 -1.78 -15.48
CA GLU A 76 -0.88 -2.60 -14.62
C GLU A 76 -1.67 -3.28 -13.49
N ASP A 77 -2.58 -2.55 -12.83
CA ASP A 77 -3.43 -3.09 -11.77
C ASP A 77 -4.36 -4.21 -12.30
N ILE A 78 -4.86 -4.10 -13.53
CA ILE A 78 -5.63 -5.17 -14.18
C ILE A 78 -4.77 -6.40 -14.42
N GLU A 79 -3.55 -6.22 -14.92
CA GLU A 79 -2.60 -7.32 -15.13
C GLU A 79 -2.27 -8.04 -13.81
N HIS A 80 -1.96 -7.29 -12.76
CA HIS A 80 -1.73 -7.84 -11.41
C HIS A 80 -2.94 -8.59 -10.88
N GLN A 81 -4.16 -8.07 -11.09
CA GLN A 81 -5.39 -8.75 -10.69
C GLN A 81 -5.61 -10.05 -11.47
N ASN A 82 -5.34 -10.05 -12.77
CA ASN A 82 -5.47 -11.24 -13.61
C ASN A 82 -4.46 -12.31 -13.20
N PHE A 83 -3.22 -11.94 -12.95
CA PHE A 83 -2.22 -12.83 -12.39
C PHE A 83 -2.70 -13.43 -11.06
N ALA A 84 -3.13 -12.59 -10.11
CA ALA A 84 -3.64 -13.04 -8.81
C ALA A 84 -4.81 -14.02 -8.96
N LYS A 85 -5.80 -13.70 -9.81
CA LYS A 85 -6.94 -14.60 -10.11
C LYS A 85 -6.46 -15.93 -10.68
N SER A 86 -5.49 -15.91 -11.61
CA SER A 86 -4.96 -17.12 -12.24
C SER A 86 -4.26 -18.05 -11.24
N VAL A 87 -3.59 -17.48 -10.24
CA VAL A 87 -2.93 -18.25 -9.16
C VAL A 87 -3.97 -18.80 -8.21
N LEU A 88 -4.90 -17.94 -7.74
CA LEU A 88 -5.94 -18.34 -6.79
C LEU A 88 -6.90 -19.40 -7.37
N ALA A 89 -7.18 -19.36 -8.67
CA ALA A 89 -8.02 -20.37 -9.34
C ALA A 89 -7.41 -21.79 -9.33
N LYS A 90 -6.10 -21.91 -9.14
CA LYS A 90 -5.40 -23.21 -9.05
C LYS A 90 -5.36 -23.76 -7.61
N ILE A 91 -5.75 -22.97 -6.63
CA ILE A 91 -5.70 -23.36 -5.23
C ILE A 91 -7.00 -24.10 -4.88
N THR A 92 -6.87 -25.36 -4.51
CA THR A 92 -7.99 -26.13 -3.94
C THR A 92 -8.09 -25.86 -2.45
N ALA A 93 -9.19 -25.23 -2.02
CA ALA A 93 -9.48 -24.95 -0.61
C ALA A 93 -9.89 -26.22 0.14
N ASN A 94 -8.91 -26.97 0.65
CA ASN A 94 -9.10 -28.14 1.50
C ASN A 94 -8.44 -27.96 2.88
N SER A 95 -8.62 -28.93 3.77
CA SER A 95 -8.07 -28.87 5.14
C SER A 95 -6.55 -28.69 5.16
N ALA A 96 -5.80 -29.39 4.29
CA ALA A 96 -4.34 -29.26 4.20
C ALA A 96 -3.91 -27.85 3.78
N HIS A 97 -4.61 -27.26 2.82
CA HIS A 97 -4.38 -25.86 2.41
C HIS A 97 -4.58 -24.89 3.57
N PHE A 98 -5.66 -25.05 4.35
CA PHE A 98 -5.93 -24.19 5.51
C PHE A 98 -4.93 -24.41 6.66
N VAL A 99 -4.48 -25.65 6.90
CA VAL A 99 -3.41 -25.95 7.86
C VAL A 99 -2.14 -25.22 7.46
N LEU A 100 -1.73 -25.31 6.19
CA LEU A 100 -0.54 -24.64 5.67
C LEU A 100 -0.65 -23.13 5.81
N LEU A 101 -1.78 -22.54 5.41
CA LEU A 101 -2.02 -21.10 5.49
C LEU A 101 -1.98 -20.59 6.94
N ALA A 102 -2.67 -21.26 7.87
CA ALA A 102 -2.63 -20.93 9.29
C ALA A 102 -1.20 -21.05 9.86
N SER A 103 -0.45 -22.05 9.44
CA SER A 103 0.93 -22.28 9.88
C SER A 103 1.88 -21.18 9.40
N ILE A 104 1.78 -20.76 8.13
CA ILE A 104 2.59 -19.67 7.58
C ILE A 104 2.24 -18.33 8.24
N LEU A 105 0.95 -18.01 8.40
CA LEU A 105 0.53 -16.80 9.10
C LEU A 105 1.05 -16.77 10.54
N LEU A 106 0.99 -17.91 11.24
CA LEU A 106 1.54 -18.04 12.58
C LEU A 106 3.07 -17.89 12.59
N TRP A 107 3.77 -18.38 11.57
CA TRP A 107 5.22 -18.23 11.46
C TRP A 107 5.63 -16.75 11.30
N CYS A 108 4.92 -16.02 10.45
CA CYS A 108 5.23 -14.62 10.13
C CYS A 108 4.77 -13.64 11.23
N GLU A 109 3.57 -13.82 11.77
CA GLU A 109 2.90 -12.85 12.66
C GLU A 109 2.76 -13.35 14.12
N GLY A 110 3.20 -14.58 14.39
CA GLY A 110 3.08 -15.21 15.71
C GLY A 110 4.16 -14.81 16.71
N GLY A 111 3.85 -15.00 17.99
CA GLY A 111 4.77 -14.71 19.09
C GLY A 111 5.92 -15.73 19.18
N LYS A 112 7.16 -15.31 18.87
CA LYS A 112 8.35 -16.18 18.93
C LYS A 112 8.71 -16.72 20.33
N LYS A 113 8.24 -16.06 21.40
CA LYS A 113 8.62 -16.38 22.79
C LYS A 113 7.63 -17.30 23.51
N GLU A 114 6.45 -17.56 22.94
CA GLU A 114 5.43 -18.38 23.61
C GLU A 114 5.62 -19.86 23.26
N LYS A 115 5.95 -20.68 24.27
CA LYS A 115 6.33 -22.09 24.07
C LYS A 115 5.13 -23.04 23.85
N ALA A 116 3.91 -22.60 24.17
CA ALA A 116 2.76 -23.50 24.26
C ALA A 116 1.40 -22.83 23.98
N THR A 117 1.37 -21.66 23.35
CA THR A 117 0.11 -20.95 23.09
C THR A 117 0.13 -20.41 21.68
N LEU A 118 -0.96 -20.66 20.95
CA LEU A 118 -1.16 -20.05 19.65
C LEU A 118 -1.53 -18.59 19.90
N ARG A 119 -0.65 -17.69 19.46
CA ARG A 119 -0.87 -16.25 19.51
C ARG A 119 -0.45 -15.60 18.21
N LEU A 120 -1.34 -14.76 17.67
CA LEU A 120 -1.08 -13.92 16.50
C LEU A 120 -1.56 -12.50 16.80
N ILE A 121 -0.74 -11.50 16.46
CA ILE A 121 -1.08 -10.08 16.66
C ILE A 121 -0.96 -9.33 15.34
N ASN A 122 -2.03 -8.65 14.91
CA ASN A 122 -2.00 -7.80 13.73
C ASN A 122 -3.09 -6.71 13.80
N SER A 123 -2.97 -5.67 12.97
CA SER A 123 -3.99 -4.62 12.85
C SER A 123 -4.81 -4.68 11.57
N ASP A 124 -4.43 -5.51 10.59
CA ASP A 124 -5.20 -5.70 9.36
C ASP A 124 -6.37 -6.66 9.61
N PRO A 125 -7.64 -6.20 9.50
CA PRO A 125 -8.81 -7.06 9.66
C PRO A 125 -8.84 -8.24 8.70
N LYS A 126 -8.36 -8.07 7.46
CA LYS A 126 -8.38 -9.15 6.45
C LYS A 126 -7.43 -10.28 6.83
N LEU A 127 -6.24 -9.94 7.34
CA LEU A 127 -5.27 -10.94 7.81
C LEU A 127 -5.81 -11.72 9.00
N ILE A 128 -6.41 -11.01 9.98
CA ILE A 128 -7.02 -11.63 11.15
C ILE A 128 -8.18 -12.55 10.75
N SER A 129 -9.08 -12.09 9.88
CA SER A 129 -10.18 -12.91 9.35
C SER A 129 -9.64 -14.15 8.63
N LEU A 130 -8.62 -13.99 7.77
CA LEU A 130 -8.01 -15.10 7.04
C LEU A 130 -7.40 -16.13 7.99
N PHE A 131 -6.70 -15.68 9.03
CA PHE A 131 -6.12 -16.57 10.05
C PHE A 131 -7.19 -17.38 10.78
N LEU A 132 -8.22 -16.72 11.31
CA LEU A 132 -9.31 -17.38 12.03
C LEU A 132 -10.11 -18.31 11.11
N TYR A 133 -10.39 -17.88 9.88
CA TYR A 133 -11.04 -18.71 8.87
C TYR A 133 -10.22 -19.96 8.58
N SER A 134 -8.90 -19.82 8.40
CA SER A 134 -8.00 -20.96 8.17
C SER A 134 -8.01 -21.92 9.36
N LEU A 135 -7.91 -21.42 10.59
CA LEU A 135 -7.97 -22.26 11.79
C LEU A 135 -9.28 -23.05 11.90
N ARG A 136 -10.43 -22.38 11.70
CA ARG A 136 -11.76 -22.98 11.79
C ARG A 136 -12.04 -24.03 10.71
N ASN A 137 -11.45 -23.88 9.52
CA ASN A 137 -11.58 -24.86 8.44
C ASN A 137 -10.50 -25.96 8.47
N ALA A 138 -9.38 -25.72 9.16
CA ALA A 138 -8.29 -26.66 9.28
C ALA A 138 -8.46 -27.66 10.42
N LEU A 139 -9.06 -27.23 11.53
CA LEU A 139 -9.02 -27.93 12.81
C LEU A 139 -10.38 -27.90 13.51
N HIS A 140 -10.66 -28.93 14.32
CA HIS A 140 -11.79 -28.90 15.24
C HIS A 140 -11.44 -28.06 16.46
N LEU A 141 -12.08 -26.88 16.58
CA LEU A 141 -11.81 -25.91 17.64
C LEU A 141 -12.99 -25.81 18.62
N ASP A 142 -12.66 -25.57 19.88
CA ASP A 142 -13.62 -25.10 20.86
C ASP A 142 -13.59 -23.56 20.87
N GLU A 143 -14.62 -22.92 20.34
CA GLU A 143 -14.70 -21.45 20.25
C GLU A 143 -14.55 -20.79 21.63
N LYS A 144 -14.90 -21.49 22.73
CA LYS A 144 -14.75 -20.98 24.11
C LYS A 144 -13.29 -20.83 24.54
N LYS A 145 -12.34 -21.47 23.85
CA LYS A 145 -10.89 -21.35 24.12
C LYS A 145 -10.26 -20.09 23.53
N PHE A 146 -10.92 -19.41 22.60
CA PHE A 146 -10.40 -18.17 22.04
C PHE A 146 -10.36 -17.06 23.09
N ARG A 147 -9.30 -16.25 23.08
CA ARG A 147 -9.23 -14.96 23.77
C ARG A 147 -8.75 -13.89 22.80
N ALA A 148 -9.27 -12.70 22.95
CA ALA A 148 -8.81 -11.51 22.24
C ALA A 148 -8.25 -10.49 23.22
N ALA A 149 -7.25 -9.72 22.82
CA ALA A 149 -6.78 -8.56 23.58
C ALA A 149 -6.41 -7.44 22.61
N LEU A 150 -6.77 -6.20 22.90
CA LEU A 150 -6.46 -5.08 22.02
C LEU A 150 -5.21 -4.34 22.50
N HIS A 151 -4.42 -3.87 21.55
CA HIS A 151 -3.37 -2.88 21.77
C HIS A 151 -3.84 -1.57 21.15
N LEU A 152 -4.25 -0.66 22.02
CA LEU A 152 -4.88 0.60 21.69
C LEU A 152 -3.95 1.77 21.97
N HIS A 153 -4.22 2.91 21.33
CA HIS A 153 -3.69 4.20 21.77
C HIS A 153 -4.69 4.86 22.72
N GLU A 154 -4.24 5.80 23.52
CA GLU A 154 -5.08 6.53 24.50
C GLU A 154 -6.27 7.26 23.86
N TYR A 155 -6.16 7.67 22.60
CA TYR A 155 -7.26 8.30 21.87
C TYR A 155 -8.34 7.32 21.38
N HIS A 156 -8.12 6.00 21.47
CA HIS A 156 -9.14 5.02 21.10
C HIS A 156 -10.17 4.87 22.21
N LYS A 157 -11.45 4.81 21.79
CA LYS A 157 -12.52 4.34 22.65
C LYS A 157 -12.56 2.82 22.65
N GLU A 158 -12.15 2.20 23.76
CA GLU A 158 -11.98 0.75 23.86
C GLU A 158 -13.22 -0.05 23.44
N ILE A 159 -14.40 0.36 23.91
CA ILE A 159 -15.66 -0.35 23.63
C ILE A 159 -15.95 -0.40 22.13
N GLU A 160 -15.75 0.73 21.42
CA GLU A 160 -15.94 0.80 19.97
C GLU A 160 -14.97 -0.15 19.24
N GLN A 161 -13.71 -0.20 19.67
CA GLN A 161 -12.72 -1.09 19.06
C GLN A 161 -12.97 -2.56 19.37
N LYS A 162 -13.44 -2.88 20.59
CA LYS A 162 -13.85 -4.25 20.94
C LYS A 162 -15.04 -4.71 20.12
N LEU A 163 -16.05 -3.85 19.92
CA LEU A 163 -17.20 -4.15 19.07
C LEU A 163 -16.79 -4.38 17.61
N PHE A 164 -15.93 -3.50 17.07
CA PHE A 164 -15.35 -3.66 15.73
C PHE A 164 -14.66 -5.01 15.58
N TRP A 165 -13.73 -5.34 16.48
CA TRP A 165 -12.97 -6.58 16.39
C TRP A 165 -13.81 -7.82 16.69
N SER A 166 -14.80 -7.74 17.58
CA SER A 166 -15.74 -8.83 17.83
C SER A 166 -16.51 -9.20 16.56
N LYS A 167 -16.98 -8.19 15.80
CA LYS A 167 -17.63 -8.41 14.50
C LYS A 167 -16.71 -9.06 13.46
N ILE A 168 -15.44 -8.67 13.39
CA ILE A 168 -14.48 -9.22 12.44
C ILE A 168 -14.09 -10.67 12.78
N THR A 169 -13.94 -10.95 14.08
CA THR A 169 -13.38 -12.23 14.55
C THR A 169 -14.44 -13.29 14.87
N ASN A 170 -15.70 -12.87 15.07
CA ASN A 170 -16.76 -13.66 15.69
C ASN A 170 -16.42 -14.17 17.11
N ILE A 171 -15.49 -13.50 17.81
CA ILE A 171 -15.20 -13.77 19.21
C ILE A 171 -16.12 -12.88 20.06
N PRO A 172 -16.87 -13.43 21.03
CA PRO A 172 -17.77 -12.63 21.86
C PRO A 172 -16.99 -11.73 22.83
N LEU A 173 -17.55 -10.57 23.18
CA LEU A 173 -16.89 -9.57 24.04
C LEU A 173 -16.45 -10.13 25.40
N GLN A 174 -17.14 -11.13 25.93
CA GLN A 174 -16.81 -11.81 27.19
C GLN A 174 -15.46 -12.57 27.11
N GLN A 175 -14.99 -12.88 25.90
CA GLN A 175 -13.69 -13.51 25.65
C GLN A 175 -12.57 -12.47 25.37
N PHE A 176 -12.88 -11.17 25.40
CA PHE A 176 -11.86 -10.12 25.33
C PHE A 176 -11.26 -9.86 26.71
N ARG A 177 -9.93 -9.91 26.78
CA ARG A 177 -9.14 -9.53 27.95
C ARG A 177 -9.07 -8.01 28.09
N ALA A 178 -8.44 -7.54 29.17
CA ALA A 178 -8.08 -6.14 29.34
C ALA A 178 -7.22 -5.67 28.14
N SER A 179 -7.57 -4.51 27.60
CA SER A 179 -6.79 -3.90 26.52
C SER A 179 -5.52 -3.26 27.08
N TYR A 180 -4.46 -3.30 26.29
CA TYR A 180 -3.23 -2.59 26.56
C TYR A 180 -3.26 -1.21 25.88
N PHE A 181 -3.08 -0.15 26.65
CA PHE A 181 -2.97 1.21 26.12
C PHE A 181 -1.50 1.60 26.00
N LYS A 182 -1.08 1.92 24.77
CA LYS A 182 0.25 2.44 24.48
C LYS A 182 0.34 3.90 24.93
N PRO A 183 1.31 4.25 25.80
CA PRO A 183 1.51 5.63 26.21
C PRO A 183 1.88 6.50 25.00
N HIS A 184 1.44 7.75 25.02
CA HIS A 184 1.56 8.69 23.91
C HIS A 184 3.00 8.78 23.32
N THR A 185 3.19 8.23 22.12
CA THR A 185 4.29 8.61 21.22
C THR A 185 3.75 9.61 20.19
N GLY A 186 4.22 10.85 20.26
CA GLY A 186 3.54 12.03 19.72
C GLY A 186 3.16 12.05 18.23
N LYS A 187 2.11 12.84 17.97
CA LYS A 187 1.75 13.59 16.73
C LYS A 187 1.13 12.89 15.52
N ARG A 188 0.91 11.57 15.48
CA ARG A 188 0.23 10.94 14.32
C ARG A 188 -0.96 10.07 14.70
N ILE A 189 -2.13 10.71 14.80
CA ILE A 189 -3.42 10.02 14.93
C ILE A 189 -3.83 9.49 13.55
N ARG A 190 -4.23 8.21 13.49
CA ARG A 190 -4.81 7.61 12.29
C ARG A 190 -6.29 7.38 12.55
N ASN A 191 -7.16 8.06 11.80
CA ASN A 191 -8.60 8.01 12.03
C ASN A 191 -9.20 6.61 11.73
N ASP A 192 -8.65 5.89 10.75
CA ASP A 192 -9.17 4.58 10.31
C ASP A 192 -8.35 3.40 10.87
N TYR A 193 -7.72 3.57 12.02
CA TYR A 193 -6.89 2.53 12.65
C TYR A 193 -7.59 1.94 13.87
N PRO A 194 -8.04 0.67 13.84
CA PRO A 194 -8.80 0.08 14.94
C PRO A 194 -7.93 -0.46 16.10
N GLY A 195 -6.65 -0.11 16.13
CA GLY A 195 -5.65 -0.77 16.99
C GLY A 195 -5.21 -2.14 16.46
N CYS A 196 -4.27 -2.78 17.15
CA CYS A 196 -3.94 -4.19 16.88
C CYS A 196 -4.78 -5.09 17.76
N ILE A 197 -5.23 -6.23 17.23
CA ILE A 197 -5.80 -7.31 18.02
C ILE A 197 -4.78 -8.42 18.17
N THR A 198 -4.69 -8.97 19.38
CA THR A 198 -4.03 -10.23 19.66
C THR A 198 -5.07 -11.33 19.77
N ILE A 199 -4.99 -12.31 18.88
CA ILE A 199 -5.76 -13.55 18.94
C ILE A 199 -4.96 -14.58 19.71
N ILE A 200 -5.59 -15.24 20.68
CA ILE A 200 -5.00 -16.27 21.52
C ILE A 200 -5.90 -17.49 21.49
N TYR A 201 -5.35 -18.67 21.27
CA TYR A 201 -6.07 -19.93 21.42
C TYR A 201 -5.33 -20.84 22.41
N HIS A 202 -6.02 -21.22 23.48
CA HIS A 202 -5.45 -22.00 24.60
C HIS A 202 -5.42 -23.49 24.29
N ASP A 203 -4.52 -23.88 23.40
CA ASP A 203 -4.25 -25.28 23.10
C ASP A 203 -2.82 -25.47 22.59
N ALA A 204 -1.97 -26.04 23.44
CA ALA A 204 -0.57 -26.26 23.14
C ALA A 204 -0.36 -27.28 22.01
N LEU A 205 -1.27 -28.25 21.86
CA LEU A 205 -1.15 -29.29 20.83
C LEU A 205 -1.39 -28.69 19.45
N ILE A 206 -2.42 -27.85 19.31
CA ILE A 206 -2.68 -27.13 18.05
C ILE A 206 -1.48 -26.25 17.67
N PHE A 207 -0.95 -25.47 18.62
CA PHE A 207 0.23 -24.66 18.37
C PHE A 207 1.42 -25.48 17.87
N ARG A 208 1.74 -26.60 18.55
CA ARG A 208 2.84 -27.49 18.18
C ARG A 208 2.64 -28.14 16.80
N LYS A 209 1.41 -28.52 16.45
CA LYS A 209 1.09 -29.07 15.13
C LYS A 209 1.36 -28.06 14.01
N LEU A 210 0.82 -26.84 14.13
CA LEU A 210 1.05 -25.78 13.14
C LEU A 210 2.54 -25.39 13.06
N LYS A 211 3.22 -25.37 14.20
CA LYS A 211 4.66 -25.12 14.27
C LYS A 211 5.48 -26.19 13.55
N ALA A 212 5.13 -27.46 13.72
CA ALA A 212 5.80 -28.55 13.02
C ALA A 212 5.64 -28.40 11.49
N VAL A 213 4.47 -28.00 11.01
CA VAL A 213 4.21 -27.77 9.58
C VAL A 213 5.13 -26.70 9.02
N TYR A 214 5.18 -25.49 9.60
CA TYR A 214 6.02 -24.44 9.01
C TYR A 214 7.52 -24.71 9.20
N ASN A 215 7.92 -25.48 10.22
CA ASN A 215 9.32 -25.87 10.40
C ASN A 215 9.79 -26.87 9.34
N LEU A 216 8.93 -27.82 8.94
CA LEU A 216 9.22 -28.83 7.91
C LEU A 216 8.98 -28.32 6.48
N LEU A 217 8.25 -27.21 6.33
CA LEU A 217 7.91 -26.66 5.03
C LEU A 217 9.14 -26.34 4.15
N PRO A 218 10.21 -25.70 4.64
CA PRO A 218 11.42 -25.46 3.82
C PRO A 218 12.03 -26.76 3.29
N GLU A 219 12.21 -27.75 4.16
CA GLU A 219 12.73 -29.08 3.78
C GLU A 219 11.86 -29.74 2.71
N TYR A 220 10.54 -29.70 2.88
CA TYR A 220 9.57 -30.22 1.90
C TYR A 220 9.66 -29.49 0.55
N MET A 221 9.97 -28.19 0.57
CA MET A 221 10.15 -27.36 -0.62
C MET A 221 11.57 -27.47 -1.22
N GLY A 222 12.47 -28.24 -0.58
CA GLY A 222 13.84 -28.43 -1.03
C GLY A 222 14.76 -27.22 -0.79
N VAL A 223 14.48 -26.43 0.24
CA VAL A 223 15.25 -25.21 0.61
C VAL A 223 15.89 -25.33 1.98
#